data_AF-A0A7J2L4T2-F1
#
_entry.id   AF-A0A7J2L4T2-F1
#
_cell.length_a   1.000
_cell.length_b   1.000
_cell.length_c   1.000
_cell.angle_alpha   90.00
_cell.angle_beta   90.00
_cell.angle_gamma   90.00
#
_symmetry.space_group_name_H-M   'P 1'
#
loop_
_entity.id
_entity.type
_entity.pdbx_description
1 polymer ?
#
loop_
_entity_poly.entity_id
_entity_poly.type
_entity_poly.pdbx_seq_one_letter_code
_entity_poly.pdbx_strand_id
1 'polypeptide(L)'
;MNELHSNKFRRFSGKRKVVYVTYDSGIPLIGCIAFGLIDRGTNTIQIRPTSMCPLNCIFCSTDAGPNSKRRQTEYIVELEYLVDEFRRVVRYKGEYKIEAHIDTVGDPLTYPKIVDLVQELKNTKGVEVVSMQTHGYLLSEKLIDDLDDAGLDRLNLSIDSLDPELARYLSGTPTYDVEKIMDMAMYITENKRIDLLIAPVWVPSINDDEIPKIIEFALNIGAGKKWPALGIQKYIPHKRGRKPKGVRPMTWKEFYDKLRIWERKYSTKLVLSLSEDFGLHKRKMLPIKYKIGEKTIVETLTSGWQRGEVLTRGKGVSITVVRMPVIPRKGTQLAIRIIRNKHNIYIARTY
;
A
#
# COMPACT_ATOMS: atom_id res chain seq x y z
N MET A 1 -9.94 -2.62 25.02
CA MET A 1 -8.49 -2.37 24.97
C MET A 1 -7.65 -3.66 24.95
N ASN A 2 -8.09 -4.77 24.32
CA ASN A 2 -7.43 -6.08 24.50
C ASN A 2 -7.44 -7.06 23.29
N GLU A 3 -7.34 -6.56 22.06
CA GLU A 3 -7.07 -7.43 20.87
C GLU A 3 -5.92 -6.94 19.98
N LEU A 4 -5.50 -5.68 20.12
CA LEU A 4 -4.36 -5.09 19.40
C LEU A 4 -2.98 -5.59 19.88
N HIS A 5 -2.95 -6.49 20.86
CA HIS A 5 -1.74 -6.96 21.54
C HIS A 5 -1.25 -8.34 21.09
N SER A 6 -1.79 -8.93 20.01
CA SER A 6 -1.28 -10.23 19.58
C SER A 6 0.18 -10.12 19.13
N ASN A 7 1.07 -10.80 19.87
CA ASN A 7 2.52 -10.85 19.63
C ASN A 7 2.87 -11.29 18.19
N LYS A 8 1.93 -11.95 17.49
CA LYS A 8 2.08 -12.46 16.13
C LYS A 8 2.42 -11.39 15.10
N PHE A 9 1.88 -10.17 15.23
CA PHE A 9 2.12 -9.09 14.25
C PHE A 9 3.25 -8.14 14.66
N ARG A 10 3.55 -8.04 15.97
CA ARG A 10 4.71 -7.28 16.47
C ARG A 10 6.04 -7.75 15.88
N ARG A 11 6.16 -9.02 15.49
CA ARG A 11 7.40 -9.52 14.87
C ARG A 11 7.78 -8.76 13.59
N PHE A 12 6.81 -8.18 12.88
CA PHE A 12 7.06 -7.45 11.64
C PHE A 12 7.54 -6.00 11.84
N SER A 13 7.44 -5.46 13.06
CA SER A 13 8.06 -4.16 13.37
C SER A 13 9.56 -4.24 13.60
N GLY A 14 10.11 -5.46 13.73
CA GLY A 14 11.49 -5.66 14.17
C GLY A 14 11.74 -4.95 15.51
N LYS A 15 12.84 -4.22 15.62
CA LYS A 15 13.20 -3.43 16.82
C LYS A 15 12.59 -2.01 16.84
N ARG A 16 11.72 -1.66 15.89
CA ARG A 16 11.21 -0.29 15.75
C ARG A 16 10.08 -0.02 16.73
N LYS A 17 9.94 1.24 17.12
CA LYS A 17 8.78 1.72 17.88
C LYS A 17 7.51 1.51 17.05
N VAL A 18 6.46 0.96 17.66
CA VAL A 18 5.12 0.92 17.08
C VAL A 18 4.28 2.03 17.69
N VAL A 19 3.72 2.89 16.85
CA VAL A 19 2.77 3.95 17.21
C VAL A 19 1.37 3.45 16.89
N TYR A 20 0.51 3.43 17.91
CA TYR A 20 -0.91 3.17 17.76
C TYR A 20 -1.63 4.50 17.49
N VAL A 21 -2.31 4.57 16.35
CA VAL A 21 -3.06 5.74 15.90
C VAL A 21 -4.53 5.52 16.23
N THR A 22 -4.94 6.04 17.38
CA THR A 22 -6.32 5.95 17.93
C THR A 22 -6.98 7.33 17.92
N TYR A 23 -8.27 7.40 18.26
CA TYR A 23 -8.93 8.68 18.55
C TYR A 23 -8.14 9.53 19.56
N ASP A 24 -7.77 8.95 20.69
CA ASP A 24 -7.07 9.64 21.78
C ASP A 24 -5.60 9.98 21.47
N SER A 25 -5.02 9.35 20.44
CA SER A 25 -3.65 9.66 20.02
C SER A 25 -3.53 11.12 19.54
N GLY A 26 -4.64 11.70 19.07
CA GLY A 26 -4.69 13.04 18.50
C GLY A 26 -3.95 13.16 17.16
N ILE A 27 -3.60 12.03 16.53
CA ILE A 27 -2.92 11.93 15.24
C ILE A 27 -3.97 11.92 14.12
N PRO A 28 -4.01 12.92 13.23
CA PRO A 28 -4.95 12.91 12.10
C PRO A 28 -4.58 11.85 11.04
N LEU A 29 -5.59 11.17 10.47
CA LEU A 29 -5.39 10.14 9.45
C LEU A 29 -5.18 10.68 8.03
N ILE A 30 -5.35 11.97 7.82
CA ILE A 30 -5.01 12.66 6.57
C ILE A 30 -3.70 13.41 6.79
N GLY A 31 -2.75 13.31 5.85
CA GLY A 31 -1.50 14.07 5.95
C GLY A 31 -0.21 13.27 5.81
N CYS A 32 -0.26 11.99 6.16
CA CYS A 32 0.90 11.10 6.18
C CYS A 32 0.84 10.08 5.05
N ILE A 33 2.00 9.74 4.49
CA ILE A 33 2.09 8.66 3.48
C ILE A 33 2.05 7.26 4.13
N ALA A 34 2.41 7.12 5.40
CA ALA A 34 2.68 5.81 6.01
C ALA A 34 1.43 5.09 6.53
N PHE A 35 0.36 5.81 6.85
CA PHE A 35 -0.87 5.30 7.46
C PHE A 35 -2.05 6.23 7.13
N GLY A 36 -3.27 5.79 7.46
CA GLY A 36 -4.49 6.58 7.34
C GLY A 36 -5.08 6.53 5.93
N LEU A 37 -5.58 7.67 5.45
CA LEU A 37 -6.25 7.73 4.15
C LEU A 37 -5.53 8.68 3.19
N ILE A 38 -5.44 8.29 1.92
CA ILE A 38 -4.91 9.14 0.85
C ILE A 38 -5.98 9.35 -0.21
N ASP A 39 -6.37 10.61 -0.40
CA ASP A 39 -7.28 11.05 -1.44
C ASP A 39 -6.51 11.77 -2.55
N ARG A 40 -6.55 11.19 -3.76
CA ARG A 40 -5.87 11.72 -4.96
C ARG A 40 -6.81 12.47 -5.90
N GLY A 41 -8.04 12.79 -5.46
CA GLY A 41 -9.03 13.46 -6.30
C GLY A 41 -9.72 12.53 -7.30
N THR A 42 -9.82 11.25 -6.98
CA THR A 42 -10.52 10.22 -7.77
C THR A 42 -11.56 9.52 -6.90
N ASN A 43 -12.36 8.62 -7.46
CA ASN A 43 -13.30 7.78 -6.70
C ASN A 43 -12.61 6.71 -5.84
N THR A 44 -11.35 6.39 -6.10
CA THR A 44 -10.55 5.48 -5.28
C THR A 44 -9.93 6.21 -4.09
N ILE A 45 -10.21 5.73 -2.88
CA ILE A 45 -9.57 6.17 -1.64
C ILE A 45 -8.58 5.09 -1.23
N GLN A 46 -7.32 5.48 -0.96
CA GLN A 46 -6.32 4.53 -0.44
C GLN A 46 -6.43 4.46 1.08
N ILE A 47 -6.47 3.25 1.64
CA ILE A 47 -6.61 2.98 3.08
C ILE A 47 -5.37 2.24 3.55
N ARG A 48 -4.63 2.82 4.49
CA ARG A 48 -3.36 2.31 5.03
C ARG A 48 -3.47 2.02 6.52
N PRO A 49 -3.94 0.81 6.91
CA PRO A 49 -4.21 0.49 8.30
C PRO A 49 -2.94 0.18 9.12
N THR A 50 -1.86 -0.21 8.45
CA THR A 50 -0.57 -0.57 9.05
C THR A 50 0.55 -0.10 8.15
N SER A 51 1.75 0.18 8.68
CA SER A 51 2.94 0.42 7.87
C SER A 51 3.88 -0.80 7.77
N MET A 52 3.61 -1.87 8.52
CA MET A 52 4.51 -3.01 8.66
C MET A 52 4.56 -3.87 7.39
N CYS A 53 5.63 -4.64 7.24
CA CYS A 53 5.79 -5.57 6.12
C CYS A 53 6.59 -6.79 6.60
N PRO A 54 6.19 -8.03 6.25
CA PRO A 54 6.96 -9.21 6.57
C PRO A 54 8.17 -9.38 5.64
N LEU A 55 8.12 -8.80 4.44
CA LEU A 55 9.13 -8.98 3.40
C LEU A 55 10.20 -7.90 3.39
N ASN A 56 11.31 -8.21 2.72
CA ASN A 56 12.40 -7.28 2.46
C ASN A 56 12.74 -7.25 0.96
N CYS A 57 11.80 -6.90 0.09
CA CYS A 57 12.05 -6.92 -1.36
C CYS A 57 13.21 -5.99 -1.78
N ILE A 58 14.12 -6.48 -2.62
CA ILE A 58 15.38 -5.76 -2.96
C ILE A 58 15.14 -4.47 -3.76
N PHE A 59 13.97 -4.35 -4.39
CA PHE A 59 13.51 -3.22 -5.20
C PHE A 59 12.44 -2.36 -4.50
N CYS A 60 12.15 -2.63 -3.22
CA CYS A 60 11.07 -1.98 -2.48
C CYS A 60 11.19 -0.44 -2.48
N SER A 61 10.17 0.25 -3.02
CA SER A 61 10.11 1.71 -3.16
C SER A 61 10.15 2.47 -1.82
N THR A 62 9.70 1.81 -0.75
CA THR A 62 9.51 2.35 0.60
C THR A 62 10.55 1.90 1.61
N ASP A 63 11.50 1.03 1.21
CA ASP A 63 12.44 0.38 2.13
C ASP A 63 11.71 -0.29 3.31
N ALA A 64 10.58 -0.94 3.03
CA ALA A 64 9.80 -1.66 4.04
C ALA A 64 10.45 -2.99 4.44
N GLY A 65 10.00 -3.54 5.57
CA GLY A 65 10.45 -4.83 6.07
C GLY A 65 11.26 -4.77 7.36
N PRO A 66 11.48 -5.91 8.03
CA PRO A 66 12.22 -5.99 9.28
C PRO A 66 13.70 -5.53 9.14
N ASN A 67 14.29 -5.61 7.95
CA ASN A 67 15.68 -5.20 7.68
C ASN A 67 15.81 -3.78 7.13
N SER A 68 14.74 -2.98 7.13
CA SER A 68 14.81 -1.56 6.75
C SER A 68 15.91 -0.84 7.52
N LYS A 69 16.75 -0.12 6.79
CA LYS A 69 17.81 0.70 7.38
C LYS A 69 17.35 2.13 7.58
N ARG A 70 16.19 2.55 7.07
CA ARG A 70 15.75 3.96 7.13
C ARG A 70 14.57 4.18 8.04
N ARG A 71 13.74 3.16 8.27
CA ARG A 71 12.54 3.27 9.10
C ARG A 71 12.90 3.26 10.57
N GLN A 72 12.28 4.16 11.35
CA GLN A 72 12.44 4.22 12.81
C GLN A 72 11.14 3.92 13.56
N THR A 73 10.00 4.02 12.88
CA THR A 73 8.68 3.86 13.50
C THR A 73 7.76 3.09 12.56
N GLU A 74 6.92 2.27 13.15
CA GLU A 74 5.79 1.59 12.52
C GLU A 74 4.49 2.19 13.04
N TYR A 75 3.46 2.23 12.22
CA TYR A 75 2.13 2.71 12.58
C TYR A 75 1.12 1.59 12.42
N ILE A 76 0.15 1.56 13.32
CA ILE A 76 -1.05 0.75 13.22
C ILE A 76 -2.22 1.64 13.62
N VAL A 77 -3.27 1.66 12.82
CA VAL A 77 -4.45 2.50 13.02
C VAL A 77 -5.54 1.68 13.69
N GLU A 78 -6.24 2.27 14.64
CA GLU A 78 -7.45 1.70 15.25
C GLU A 78 -8.56 1.56 14.19
N LEU A 79 -9.23 0.41 14.16
CA LEU A 79 -10.21 0.07 13.13
C LEU A 79 -11.33 1.10 13.10
N GLU A 80 -11.93 1.34 14.25
CA GLU A 80 -13.11 2.18 14.42
C GLU A 80 -12.81 3.62 13.96
N TYR A 81 -11.64 4.15 14.36
CA TYR A 81 -11.18 5.47 13.91
C TYR A 81 -10.93 5.54 12.40
N LEU A 82 -10.30 4.51 11.82
CA LEU A 82 -10.03 4.45 10.39
C LEU A 82 -11.32 4.40 9.56
N VAL A 83 -12.27 3.59 9.99
CA VAL A 83 -13.56 3.40 9.31
C VAL A 83 -14.40 4.68 9.38
N ASP A 84 -14.47 5.34 10.52
CA ASP A 84 -15.26 6.57 10.66
C ASP A 84 -14.70 7.73 9.83
N GLU A 85 -13.38 7.87 9.80
CA GLU A 85 -12.73 8.85 8.93
C GLU A 85 -12.93 8.48 7.46
N PHE A 86 -12.88 7.19 7.11
CA PHE A 86 -13.17 6.73 5.75
C PHE A 86 -14.59 7.10 5.32
N ARG A 87 -15.60 6.81 6.16
CA ARG A 87 -17.00 7.21 5.94
C ARG A 87 -17.13 8.72 5.76
N ARG A 88 -16.38 9.54 6.50
CA ARG A 88 -16.34 11.00 6.33
C ARG A 88 -15.84 11.41 4.95
N VAL A 89 -14.80 10.75 4.45
CA VAL A 89 -14.25 10.99 3.10
C VAL A 89 -15.22 10.51 2.02
N VAL A 90 -15.86 9.34 2.19
CA VAL A 90 -16.89 8.83 1.27
C VAL A 90 -18.06 9.81 1.13
N ARG A 91 -18.58 10.31 2.26
CA ARG A 91 -19.63 11.36 2.27
C ARG A 91 -19.21 12.60 1.49
N TYR A 92 -18.00 13.10 1.75
CA TYR A 92 -17.47 14.26 1.03
C TYR A 92 -17.35 14.05 -0.48
N LYS A 93 -17.19 12.79 -0.93
CA LYS A 93 -17.04 12.42 -2.33
C LYS A 93 -18.36 12.02 -3.01
N GLY A 94 -19.47 12.03 -2.27
CA GLY A 94 -20.83 11.89 -2.79
C GLY A 94 -21.48 10.52 -2.61
N GLU A 95 -20.83 9.56 -1.93
CA GLU A 95 -21.43 8.23 -1.63
C GLU A 95 -21.89 7.41 -2.86
N TYR A 96 -21.16 7.40 -3.97
CA TYR A 96 -21.45 6.51 -5.11
C TYR A 96 -20.18 6.13 -5.86
N LYS A 97 -20.12 4.91 -6.43
CA LYS A 97 -19.00 4.40 -7.23
C LYS A 97 -17.63 4.56 -6.55
N ILE A 98 -17.57 4.45 -5.22
CA ILE A 98 -16.31 4.54 -4.48
C ILE A 98 -15.60 3.20 -4.48
N GLU A 99 -14.29 3.25 -4.69
CA GLU A 99 -13.39 2.12 -4.43
C GLU A 99 -12.63 2.39 -3.12
N ALA A 100 -12.74 1.45 -2.18
CA ALA A 100 -11.91 1.39 -0.99
C ALA A 100 -10.68 0.51 -1.30
N HIS A 101 -9.56 1.15 -1.60
CA HIS A 101 -8.33 0.44 -1.95
C HIS A 101 -7.39 0.31 -0.75
N ILE A 102 -7.33 -0.89 -0.16
CA ILE A 102 -6.43 -1.22 0.93
C ILE A 102 -5.02 -1.42 0.37
N ASP A 103 -4.16 -0.45 0.62
CA ASP A 103 -2.73 -0.50 0.30
C ASP A 103 -1.90 -0.16 1.54
N THR A 104 -0.58 -0.15 1.41
CA THR A 104 0.29 0.45 2.42
C THR A 104 1.67 0.74 1.84
N VAL A 105 2.52 1.37 2.64
CA VAL A 105 3.97 1.35 2.44
C VAL A 105 4.60 -0.02 2.70
N GLY A 106 3.88 -0.95 3.33
CA GLY A 106 4.31 -2.32 3.65
C GLY A 106 3.40 -3.40 3.03
N ASP A 107 2.88 -4.32 3.86
CA ASP A 107 1.88 -5.31 3.44
C ASP A 107 0.62 -5.22 4.34
N PRO A 108 -0.59 -5.02 3.77
CA PRO A 108 -1.84 -4.89 4.54
C PRO A 108 -2.17 -6.10 5.40
N LEU A 109 -1.75 -7.31 5.03
CA LEU A 109 -2.06 -8.53 5.80
C LEU A 109 -1.32 -8.57 7.16
N THR A 110 -0.42 -7.62 7.41
CA THR A 110 0.13 -7.41 8.76
C THR A 110 -0.84 -6.70 9.71
N TYR A 111 -1.99 -6.23 9.22
CA TYR A 111 -3.02 -5.61 10.04
C TYR A 111 -3.89 -6.68 10.70
N PRO A 112 -3.99 -6.72 12.04
CA PRO A 112 -4.69 -7.79 12.76
C PRO A 112 -6.19 -7.87 12.47
N LYS A 113 -6.83 -6.73 12.19
CA LYS A 113 -8.27 -6.61 11.93
C LYS A 113 -8.57 -6.46 10.43
N ILE A 114 -7.82 -7.14 9.57
CA ILE A 114 -7.94 -6.95 8.11
C ILE A 114 -9.30 -7.41 7.56
N VAL A 115 -9.83 -8.51 8.08
CA VAL A 115 -11.15 -9.04 7.72
C VAL A 115 -12.25 -8.05 8.13
N ASP A 116 -12.25 -7.62 9.39
CA ASP A 116 -13.20 -6.62 9.90
C ASP A 116 -13.12 -5.31 9.10
N LEU A 117 -11.90 -4.88 8.73
CA LEU A 117 -11.72 -3.69 7.91
C LEU A 117 -12.37 -3.85 6.53
N VAL A 118 -12.17 -4.98 5.86
CA VAL A 118 -12.81 -5.25 4.57
C VAL A 118 -14.34 -5.19 4.71
N GLN A 119 -14.88 -5.84 5.74
CA GLN A 119 -16.32 -5.89 6.00
C GLN A 119 -16.90 -4.48 6.24
N GLU A 120 -16.28 -3.69 7.12
CA GLU A 120 -16.72 -2.33 7.44
C GLU A 120 -16.62 -1.36 6.24
N LEU A 121 -15.57 -1.52 5.42
CA LEU A 121 -15.42 -0.76 4.18
C LEU A 121 -16.51 -1.14 3.17
N LYS A 122 -16.78 -2.44 2.99
CA LYS A 122 -17.80 -2.93 2.06
C LYS A 122 -19.21 -2.50 2.47
N ASN A 123 -19.49 -2.48 3.77
CA ASN A 123 -20.77 -2.02 4.34
C ASN A 123 -20.96 -0.50 4.30
N THR A 124 -19.93 0.27 3.93
CA THR A 124 -20.05 1.73 3.85
C THR A 124 -20.85 2.13 2.61
N LYS A 125 -21.96 2.84 2.81
CA LYS A 125 -22.82 3.36 1.75
C LYS A 125 -22.00 4.06 0.65
N GLY A 126 -22.22 3.65 -0.60
CA GLY A 126 -21.55 4.21 -1.78
C GLY A 126 -20.24 3.55 -2.17
N VAL A 127 -19.71 2.64 -1.35
CA VAL A 127 -18.59 1.76 -1.72
C VAL A 127 -19.13 0.64 -2.60
N GLU A 128 -18.57 0.52 -3.80
CA GLU A 128 -18.92 -0.53 -4.75
C GLU A 128 -17.83 -1.59 -4.85
N VAL A 129 -16.57 -1.19 -4.63
CA VAL A 129 -15.39 -2.05 -4.73
C VAL A 129 -14.53 -1.90 -3.49
N VAL A 130 -14.22 -3.00 -2.82
CA VAL A 130 -13.11 -3.11 -1.88
C VAL A 130 -12.01 -3.92 -2.55
N SER A 131 -10.83 -3.33 -2.68
CA SER A 131 -9.67 -3.99 -3.29
C SER A 131 -8.46 -3.92 -2.38
N MET A 132 -7.59 -4.93 -2.43
CA MET A 132 -6.42 -5.02 -1.56
C MET A 132 -5.18 -5.44 -2.34
N GLN A 133 -3.99 -4.95 -1.94
CA GLN A 133 -2.71 -5.41 -2.48
C GLN A 133 -1.94 -6.22 -1.46
N THR A 134 -1.29 -7.31 -1.86
CA THR A 134 -0.40 -8.09 -0.97
C THR A 134 0.63 -8.88 -1.79
N HIS A 135 1.76 -9.24 -1.18
CA HIS A 135 2.66 -10.26 -1.75
C HIS A 135 2.25 -11.69 -1.33
N GLY A 136 1.13 -11.87 -0.65
CA GLY A 136 0.61 -13.20 -0.33
C GLY A 136 1.31 -13.95 0.82
N TYR A 137 2.39 -13.40 1.38
CA TYR A 137 3.20 -14.06 2.41
C TYR A 137 2.40 -14.56 3.64
N LEU A 138 1.32 -13.85 3.99
CA LEU A 138 0.45 -14.20 5.12
C LEU A 138 -0.88 -14.83 4.69
N LEU A 139 -1.07 -15.11 3.39
CA LEU A 139 -2.26 -15.80 2.93
C LEU A 139 -2.30 -17.26 3.40
N SER A 140 -3.54 -17.70 3.57
CA SER A 140 -3.95 -19.06 3.89
C SER A 140 -5.39 -19.19 3.39
N GLU A 141 -5.83 -20.40 3.07
CA GLU A 141 -7.20 -20.66 2.61
C GLU A 141 -8.24 -20.06 3.56
N LYS A 142 -8.10 -20.29 4.88
CA LYS A 142 -8.99 -19.69 5.88
C LYS A 142 -9.07 -18.17 5.77
N LEU A 143 -7.92 -17.48 5.64
CA LEU A 143 -7.91 -16.02 5.53
C LEU A 143 -8.57 -15.56 4.22
N ILE A 144 -8.40 -16.32 3.14
CA ILE A 144 -9.05 -16.05 1.86
C ILE A 144 -10.57 -16.22 1.98
N ASP A 145 -11.03 -17.28 2.66
CA ASP A 145 -12.44 -17.51 2.95
C ASP A 145 -13.03 -16.34 3.75
N ASP A 146 -12.38 -15.98 4.85
CA ASP A 146 -12.81 -14.87 5.70
C ASP A 146 -12.88 -13.54 4.92
N LEU A 147 -11.94 -13.29 3.99
CA LEU A 147 -11.92 -12.09 3.15
C LEU A 147 -13.00 -12.11 2.05
N ASP A 148 -13.29 -13.27 1.47
CA ASP A 148 -14.36 -13.43 0.48
C ASP A 148 -15.72 -13.17 1.15
N ASP A 149 -15.94 -13.77 2.32
CA ASP A 149 -17.15 -13.59 3.13
C ASP A 149 -17.33 -12.14 3.59
N ALA A 150 -16.23 -11.47 3.96
CA ALA A 150 -16.23 -10.03 4.28
C ALA A 150 -16.54 -9.13 3.07
N GLY A 151 -16.50 -9.67 1.85
CA GLY A 151 -16.85 -8.97 0.62
C GLY A 151 -15.68 -8.24 -0.05
N LEU A 152 -14.46 -8.77 0.08
CA LEU A 152 -13.34 -8.33 -0.76
C LEU A 152 -13.66 -8.60 -2.23
N ASP A 153 -13.68 -7.56 -3.06
CA ASP A 153 -14.03 -7.72 -4.48
C ASP A 153 -12.81 -8.08 -5.34
N ARG A 154 -11.64 -7.51 -5.04
CA ARG A 154 -10.42 -7.73 -5.83
C ARG A 154 -9.17 -7.85 -4.96
N LEU A 155 -8.38 -8.89 -5.22
CA LEU A 155 -7.04 -9.03 -4.68
C LEU A 155 -5.99 -8.79 -5.78
N ASN A 156 -5.11 -7.81 -5.57
CA ASN A 156 -3.93 -7.59 -6.38
C ASN A 156 -2.75 -8.34 -5.72
N LEU A 157 -2.39 -9.50 -6.28
CA LEU A 157 -1.37 -10.39 -5.73
C LEU A 157 -0.03 -10.18 -6.45
N SER A 158 0.98 -9.73 -5.73
CA SER A 158 2.34 -9.56 -6.28
C SER A 158 3.11 -10.87 -6.25
N ILE A 159 3.41 -11.40 -7.44
CA ILE A 159 4.27 -12.56 -7.67
C ILE A 159 5.33 -12.13 -8.67
N ASP A 160 6.58 -11.91 -8.24
CA ASP A 160 7.63 -11.33 -9.10
C ASP A 160 8.48 -12.38 -9.85
N SER A 161 8.34 -13.65 -9.49
CA SER A 161 8.98 -14.80 -10.11
C SER A 161 8.23 -16.05 -9.65
N LEU A 162 8.13 -17.07 -10.51
CA LEU A 162 7.60 -18.40 -10.19
C LEU A 162 8.72 -19.36 -9.74
N ASP A 163 9.99 -19.03 -10.04
CA ASP A 163 11.14 -19.76 -9.52
C ASP A 163 11.36 -19.50 -8.01
N PRO A 164 11.40 -20.55 -7.16
CA PRO A 164 11.52 -20.37 -5.71
C PRO A 164 12.79 -19.65 -5.24
N GLU A 165 13.94 -19.85 -5.90
CA GLU A 165 15.18 -19.20 -5.50
C GLU A 165 15.18 -17.71 -5.85
N LEU A 166 14.78 -17.38 -7.08
CA LEU A 166 14.66 -16.02 -7.56
C LEU A 166 13.56 -15.26 -6.81
N ALA A 167 12.44 -15.90 -6.49
CA ALA A 167 11.38 -15.30 -5.66
C ALA A 167 11.87 -14.96 -4.23
N ARG A 168 12.65 -15.86 -3.59
CA ARG A 168 13.30 -15.58 -2.29
C ARG A 168 14.31 -14.45 -2.39
N TYR A 169 15.09 -14.40 -3.48
CA TYR A 169 16.03 -13.32 -3.75
C TYR A 169 15.32 -11.96 -3.94
N LEU A 170 14.29 -11.91 -4.79
CA LEU A 170 13.51 -10.71 -5.10
C LEU A 170 12.80 -10.16 -3.87
N SER A 171 12.14 -11.03 -3.09
CA SER A 171 11.48 -10.69 -1.82
C SER A 171 12.44 -10.41 -0.67
N GLY A 172 13.74 -10.71 -0.85
CA GLY A 172 14.80 -10.60 0.16
C GLY A 172 14.46 -11.32 1.47
N THR A 173 13.68 -12.38 1.40
CA THR A 173 13.11 -13.08 2.56
C THR A 173 13.27 -14.58 2.35
N PRO A 174 14.18 -15.26 3.08
CA PRO A 174 14.47 -16.68 2.88
C PRO A 174 13.28 -17.62 3.08
N THR A 175 12.28 -17.21 3.87
CA THR A 175 11.06 -17.97 4.14
C THR A 175 9.91 -17.62 3.19
N TYR A 176 10.15 -16.82 2.15
CA TYR A 176 9.16 -16.57 1.10
C TYR A 176 8.99 -17.84 0.27
N ASP A 177 7.77 -18.32 0.21
CA ASP A 177 7.39 -19.56 -0.47
C ASP A 177 6.42 -19.19 -1.59
N VAL A 178 6.93 -19.16 -2.81
CA VAL A 178 6.13 -18.79 -3.98
C VAL A 178 5.17 -19.90 -4.39
N GLU A 179 5.54 -21.16 -4.19
CA GLU A 179 4.72 -22.31 -4.55
C GLU A 179 3.43 -22.27 -3.74
N LYS A 180 3.53 -22.06 -2.42
CA LYS A 180 2.37 -21.82 -1.57
C LYS A 180 1.51 -20.64 -2.06
N ILE A 181 2.13 -19.55 -2.53
CA ILE A 181 1.39 -18.37 -3.00
C ILE A 181 0.67 -18.67 -4.32
N MET A 182 1.27 -19.49 -5.19
CA MET A 182 0.63 -19.99 -6.41
C MET A 182 -0.57 -20.88 -6.07
N ASP A 183 -0.46 -21.75 -5.05
CA ASP A 183 -1.57 -22.55 -4.55
C ASP A 183 -2.72 -21.67 -4.05
N MET A 184 -2.41 -20.61 -3.30
CA MET A 184 -3.41 -19.64 -2.86
C MET A 184 -4.05 -18.87 -4.03
N ALA A 185 -3.29 -18.57 -5.09
CA ALA A 185 -3.81 -17.94 -6.28
C ALA A 185 -4.82 -18.85 -7.01
N MET A 186 -4.49 -20.14 -7.17
CA MET A 186 -5.39 -21.16 -7.73
C MET A 186 -6.65 -21.33 -6.86
N TYR A 187 -6.48 -21.41 -5.54
CA TYR A 187 -7.60 -21.52 -4.61
C TYR A 187 -8.59 -20.35 -4.75
N ILE A 188 -8.09 -19.11 -4.89
CA ILE A 188 -8.93 -17.93 -5.13
C ILE A 188 -9.70 -18.05 -6.44
N THR A 189 -9.03 -18.37 -7.54
CA THR A 189 -9.66 -18.36 -8.86
C THR A 189 -10.67 -19.50 -9.04
N GLU A 190 -10.46 -20.63 -8.39
CA GLU A 190 -11.35 -21.79 -8.46
C GLU A 190 -12.55 -21.69 -7.50
N ASN A 191 -12.33 -21.20 -6.27
CA ASN A 191 -13.29 -21.41 -5.17
C ASN A 191 -13.91 -20.13 -4.61
N LYS A 192 -13.55 -18.93 -5.13
CA LYS A 192 -13.94 -17.64 -4.53
C LYS A 192 -14.59 -16.68 -5.53
N ARG A 193 -15.30 -15.70 -4.98
CA ARG A 193 -15.91 -14.56 -5.70
C ARG A 193 -14.92 -13.41 -5.85
N ILE A 194 -13.92 -13.32 -4.97
CA ILE A 194 -12.78 -12.41 -5.12
C ILE A 194 -12.19 -12.57 -6.52
N ASP A 195 -12.10 -11.47 -7.26
CA ASP A 195 -11.36 -11.48 -8.51
C ASP A 195 -9.87 -11.27 -8.26
N LEU A 196 -9.04 -11.99 -9.02
CA LEU A 196 -7.60 -12.00 -8.83
C LEU A 196 -6.90 -11.25 -9.96
N LEU A 197 -6.02 -10.32 -9.60
CA LEU A 197 -5.09 -9.64 -10.51
C LEU A 197 -3.66 -9.94 -10.07
N ILE A 198 -2.85 -10.54 -10.95
CA ILE A 198 -1.43 -10.81 -10.70
C ILE A 198 -0.60 -9.58 -11.08
N ALA A 199 0.13 -9.03 -10.11
CA ALA A 199 0.77 -7.71 -10.20
C ALA A 199 2.30 -7.77 -9.99
N PRO A 200 3.07 -8.42 -10.89
CA PRO A 200 4.52 -8.50 -10.77
C PRO A 200 5.16 -7.12 -10.93
N VAL A 201 6.25 -6.88 -10.21
CA VAL A 201 7.20 -5.81 -10.54
C VAL A 201 8.25 -6.37 -11.49
N TRP A 202 8.31 -5.79 -12.69
CA TRP A 202 9.35 -6.10 -13.65
C TRP A 202 10.63 -5.34 -13.29
N VAL A 203 11.61 -6.09 -12.79
CA VAL A 203 12.96 -5.65 -12.42
C VAL A 203 13.93 -6.05 -13.55
N PRO A 204 14.31 -5.10 -14.42
CA PRO A 204 15.11 -5.39 -15.60
C PRO A 204 16.38 -6.17 -15.26
N SER A 205 16.76 -7.09 -16.14
CA SER A 205 17.91 -8.00 -16.03
C SER A 205 17.90 -8.98 -14.85
N ILE A 206 16.85 -8.99 -14.03
CA ILE A 206 16.73 -9.93 -12.89
C ILE A 206 15.61 -10.92 -13.13
N ASN A 207 14.42 -10.47 -13.51
CA ASN A 207 13.25 -11.32 -13.72
C ASN A 207 12.61 -11.16 -15.11
N ASP A 208 13.39 -10.75 -16.11
CA ASP A 208 12.90 -10.54 -17.48
C ASP A 208 12.20 -11.79 -18.04
N ASP A 209 12.81 -12.96 -17.83
CA ASP A 209 12.31 -14.25 -18.31
C ASP A 209 11.12 -14.80 -17.48
N GLU A 210 10.87 -14.24 -16.31
CA GLU A 210 9.75 -14.62 -15.46
C GLU A 210 8.44 -13.95 -15.90
N ILE A 211 8.50 -12.74 -16.46
CA ILE A 211 7.28 -12.00 -16.84
C ILE A 211 6.41 -12.78 -17.83
N PRO A 212 6.93 -13.38 -18.92
CA PRO A 212 6.14 -14.25 -19.79
C PRO A 212 5.53 -15.47 -19.07
N LYS A 213 6.29 -16.11 -18.18
CA LYS A 213 5.81 -17.27 -17.40
C LYS A 213 4.68 -16.87 -16.44
N ILE A 214 4.78 -15.70 -15.84
CA ILE A 214 3.74 -15.14 -14.94
C ILE A 214 2.48 -14.79 -15.73
N ILE A 215 2.60 -14.28 -16.96
CA ILE A 215 1.46 -14.08 -17.86
C ILE A 215 0.75 -15.41 -18.12
N GLU A 216 1.50 -16.44 -18.54
CA GLU A 216 0.96 -17.78 -18.80
C GLU A 216 0.30 -18.36 -17.56
N PHE A 217 0.95 -18.29 -16.40
CA PHE A 217 0.40 -18.73 -15.12
C PHE A 217 -0.92 -18.04 -14.80
N ALA A 218 -0.98 -16.70 -14.85
CA ALA A 218 -2.19 -15.94 -14.53
C ALA A 218 -3.37 -16.31 -15.43
N LEU A 219 -3.11 -16.52 -16.73
CA LEU A 219 -4.13 -16.96 -17.68
C LEU A 219 -4.59 -18.40 -17.41
N ASN A 220 -3.64 -19.31 -17.15
CA ASN A 220 -3.93 -20.73 -16.90
C ASN A 220 -4.81 -20.94 -15.66
N ILE A 221 -4.60 -20.17 -14.60
CA ILE A 221 -5.42 -20.25 -13.39
C ILE A 221 -6.75 -19.50 -13.51
N GLY A 222 -7.02 -18.81 -14.62
CA GLY A 222 -8.26 -18.05 -14.81
C GLY A 222 -8.34 -16.75 -14.00
N ALA A 223 -7.21 -16.09 -13.74
CA ALA A 223 -7.18 -14.77 -13.13
C ALA A 223 -7.86 -13.72 -14.04
N GLY A 224 -8.42 -12.67 -13.44
CA GLY A 224 -9.01 -11.54 -14.16
C GLY A 224 -10.36 -11.83 -14.82
N LYS A 225 -11.36 -12.20 -14.00
CA LYS A 225 -12.74 -12.44 -14.45
C LYS A 225 -13.50 -11.13 -14.68
N LYS A 226 -13.27 -10.12 -13.83
CA LYS A 226 -13.97 -8.83 -13.87
C LYS A 226 -13.02 -7.67 -14.13
N TRP A 227 -11.81 -7.73 -13.59
CA TRP A 227 -10.69 -6.83 -13.84
C TRP A 227 -9.62 -7.54 -14.67
N PRO A 228 -8.63 -6.81 -15.21
CA PRO A 228 -7.53 -7.44 -15.94
C PRO A 228 -6.81 -8.50 -15.10
N ALA A 229 -6.44 -9.61 -15.73
CA ALA A 229 -5.70 -10.72 -15.10
C ALA A 229 -4.32 -10.28 -14.59
N LEU A 230 -3.71 -9.30 -15.27
CA LEU A 230 -2.35 -8.87 -15.01
C LEU A 230 -2.27 -7.35 -14.87
N GLY A 231 -1.48 -6.89 -13.90
CA GLY A 231 -1.05 -5.51 -13.75
C GLY A 231 0.45 -5.42 -13.59
N ILE A 232 1.20 -5.69 -14.67
CA ILE A 232 2.66 -5.65 -14.66
C ILE A 232 3.12 -4.24 -14.32
N GLN A 233 4.00 -4.13 -13.32
CA GLN A 233 4.49 -2.87 -12.80
C GLN A 233 5.92 -2.63 -13.26
N LYS A 234 6.16 -1.44 -13.79
CA LYS A 234 7.51 -1.00 -14.14
C LYS A 234 8.32 -0.71 -12.87
N TYR A 235 9.52 -1.30 -12.73
CA TYR A 235 10.45 -0.88 -11.68
C TYR A 235 10.81 0.62 -11.81
N ILE A 236 10.67 1.34 -10.70
CA ILE A 236 11.04 2.75 -10.56
C ILE A 236 11.94 2.89 -9.32
N PRO A 237 13.19 3.37 -9.45
CA PRO A 237 14.07 3.56 -8.31
C PRO A 237 13.63 4.78 -7.50
N HIS A 238 13.31 4.57 -6.23
CA HIS A 238 12.97 5.67 -5.32
C HIS A 238 14.17 6.13 -4.51
N LYS A 239 14.28 7.44 -4.24
CA LYS A 239 15.37 8.04 -3.45
C LYS A 239 15.58 7.32 -2.11
N ARG A 240 14.47 6.98 -1.44
CA ARG A 240 14.43 6.32 -0.13
C ARG A 240 14.04 4.83 -0.21
N GLY A 241 13.92 4.27 -1.40
CA GLY A 241 13.74 2.84 -1.60
C GLY A 241 15.06 2.07 -1.67
N ARG A 242 14.95 0.74 -1.75
CA ARG A 242 16.06 -0.17 -2.07
C ARG A 242 16.20 -0.30 -3.57
N LYS A 243 17.44 -0.49 -4.01
CA LYS A 243 17.81 -0.50 -5.42
C LYS A 243 18.74 -1.70 -5.63
N PRO A 244 18.31 -2.73 -6.37
CA PRO A 244 19.20 -3.83 -6.71
C PRO A 244 20.42 -3.31 -7.49
N LYS A 245 21.59 -3.90 -7.23
CA LYS A 245 22.84 -3.54 -7.91
C LYS A 245 22.75 -3.94 -9.39
N GLY A 246 23.35 -3.15 -10.28
CA GLY A 246 23.41 -3.45 -11.71
C GLY A 246 22.12 -3.16 -12.50
N VAL A 247 20.97 -3.00 -11.85
CA VAL A 247 19.69 -2.78 -12.55
C VAL A 247 19.56 -1.35 -13.06
N ARG A 248 19.34 -1.22 -14.37
CA ARG A 248 18.99 0.03 -15.04
C ARG A 248 17.47 0.07 -15.29
N PRO A 249 16.74 1.10 -14.83
CA PRO A 249 15.32 1.21 -15.11
C PRO A 249 15.07 1.40 -16.60
N MET A 250 14.10 0.69 -17.15
CA MET A 250 13.61 0.93 -18.51
C MET A 250 13.02 2.34 -18.64
N THR A 251 12.98 2.86 -19.86
CA THR A 251 12.11 3.97 -20.24
C THR A 251 10.65 3.50 -20.26
N TRP A 252 9.69 4.44 -20.24
CA TRP A 252 8.28 4.09 -20.40
C TRP A 252 7.96 3.53 -21.79
N LYS A 253 8.67 4.01 -22.83
CA LYS A 253 8.50 3.53 -24.20
C LYS A 253 8.88 2.04 -24.30
N GLU A 254 10.08 1.67 -23.85
CA GLU A 254 10.53 0.26 -23.85
C GLU A 254 9.57 -0.65 -23.07
N PHE A 255 9.12 -0.20 -21.89
CA PHE A 255 8.17 -0.94 -21.07
C PHE A 255 6.85 -1.20 -21.82
N TYR A 256 6.19 -0.16 -22.33
CA TYR A 256 4.92 -0.32 -23.03
C TYR A 256 5.05 -1.03 -24.38
N ASP A 257 6.15 -0.84 -25.10
CA ASP A 257 6.41 -1.56 -26.36
C ASP A 257 6.52 -3.07 -26.12
N LYS A 258 7.18 -3.47 -25.02
CA LYS A 258 7.23 -4.88 -24.61
C LYS A 258 5.89 -5.43 -24.17
N LEU A 259 5.13 -4.68 -23.37
CA LEU A 259 3.77 -5.09 -23.00
C LEU A 259 2.91 -5.34 -24.24
N ARG A 260 2.91 -4.43 -25.24
CA ARG A 260 2.14 -4.62 -26.50
C ARG A 260 2.57 -5.82 -27.33
N ILE A 261 3.84 -6.24 -27.24
CA ILE A 261 4.30 -7.47 -27.87
C ILE A 261 3.66 -8.68 -27.18
N TRP A 262 3.69 -8.71 -25.84
CA TRP A 262 3.09 -9.79 -25.07
C TRP A 262 1.56 -9.79 -25.11
N GLU A 263 0.90 -8.63 -25.18
CA GLU A 263 -0.55 -8.54 -25.37
C GLU A 263 -0.99 -9.30 -26.63
N ARG A 264 -0.27 -9.09 -27.74
CA ARG A 264 -0.53 -9.79 -29.00
C ARG A 264 -0.18 -11.28 -28.92
N LYS A 265 0.95 -11.62 -28.30
CA LYS A 265 1.41 -13.02 -28.17
C LYS A 265 0.44 -13.86 -27.34
N TYR A 266 -0.03 -13.33 -26.22
CA TYR A 266 -0.84 -14.04 -25.22
C TYR A 266 -2.34 -13.74 -25.32
N SER A 267 -2.74 -12.88 -26.26
CA SER A 267 -4.14 -12.46 -26.46
C SER A 267 -4.81 -11.97 -25.17
N THR A 268 -4.08 -11.18 -24.37
CA THR A 268 -4.55 -10.61 -23.10
C THR A 268 -4.18 -9.14 -22.98
N LYS A 269 -4.94 -8.37 -22.18
CA LYS A 269 -4.68 -6.94 -21.95
C LYS A 269 -3.61 -6.76 -20.87
N LEU A 270 -2.55 -6.02 -21.20
CA LEU A 270 -1.42 -5.69 -20.32
C LEU A 270 -1.16 -4.18 -20.25
N VAL A 271 -1.56 -3.43 -21.27
CA VAL A 271 -1.54 -1.95 -21.26
C VAL A 271 -2.88 -1.47 -20.73
N LEU A 272 -2.91 -1.22 -19.42
CA LEU A 272 -4.15 -0.93 -18.71
C LEU A 272 -4.52 0.56 -18.73
N SER A 273 -5.81 0.81 -18.82
CA SER A 273 -6.47 2.10 -18.66
C SER A 273 -7.13 2.15 -17.28
N LEU A 274 -6.67 3.04 -16.40
CA LEU A 274 -7.26 3.16 -15.06
C LEU A 274 -8.77 3.48 -15.11
N SER A 275 -9.23 4.24 -16.10
CA SER A 275 -10.64 4.59 -16.23
C SER A 275 -11.50 3.45 -16.77
N GLU A 276 -11.04 2.76 -17.82
CA GLU A 276 -11.83 1.71 -18.47
C GLU A 276 -11.76 0.40 -17.67
N ASP A 277 -10.55 0.01 -17.25
CA ASP A 277 -10.33 -1.29 -16.63
C ASP A 277 -10.64 -1.29 -15.13
N PHE A 278 -10.46 -0.14 -14.45
CA PHE A 278 -10.65 -0.03 -13.01
C PHE A 278 -11.80 0.91 -12.61
N GLY A 279 -12.47 1.55 -13.58
CA GLY A 279 -13.53 2.51 -13.29
C GLY A 279 -13.05 3.80 -12.61
N LEU A 280 -11.74 4.09 -12.66
CA LEU A 280 -11.16 5.29 -12.04
C LEU A 280 -11.67 6.54 -12.73
N HIS A 281 -12.31 7.43 -11.98
CA HIS A 281 -12.77 8.72 -12.48
C HIS A 281 -12.55 9.83 -11.46
N LYS A 282 -12.49 11.07 -11.94
CA LYS A 282 -12.24 12.23 -11.09
C LYS A 282 -13.37 12.44 -10.09
N ARG A 283 -13.00 12.86 -8.88
CA ARG A 283 -13.91 13.30 -7.81
C ARG A 283 -13.34 14.54 -7.13
N LYS A 284 -14.19 15.19 -6.34
CA LYS A 284 -13.73 16.26 -5.46
C LYS A 284 -12.60 15.73 -4.57
N MET A 285 -11.46 16.41 -4.61
CA MET A 285 -10.34 16.15 -3.71
C MET A 285 -10.59 16.87 -2.38
N LEU A 286 -10.17 16.25 -1.27
CA LEU A 286 -10.13 16.92 0.03
C LEU A 286 -9.32 18.22 -0.07
N PRO A 287 -9.78 19.30 0.60
CA PRO A 287 -9.17 20.61 0.46
C PRO A 287 -7.76 20.63 1.04
N ILE A 288 -6.82 21.17 0.26
CA ILE A 288 -5.44 21.38 0.70
C ILE A 288 -5.43 22.39 1.86
N LYS A 289 -4.88 21.98 3.01
CA LYS A 289 -4.84 22.78 4.25
C LYS A 289 -3.65 23.72 4.35
N TYR A 290 -2.57 23.40 3.62
CA TYR A 290 -1.31 24.14 3.63
C TYR A 290 -0.75 24.31 2.22
N LYS A 291 -0.31 25.52 1.87
CA LYS A 291 0.38 25.81 0.60
C LYS A 291 1.89 25.57 0.72
N ILE A 292 2.56 25.25 -0.39
CA ILE A 292 4.03 25.21 -0.42
C ILE A 292 4.56 26.62 -0.08
N GLY A 293 5.56 26.69 0.80
CA GLY A 293 6.13 27.93 1.29
C GLY A 293 5.43 28.53 2.51
N GLU A 294 4.23 28.06 2.86
CA GLU A 294 3.49 28.51 4.03
C GLU A 294 4.31 28.26 5.31
N LYS A 295 4.41 29.30 6.14
CA LYS A 295 5.00 29.24 7.48
C LYS A 295 3.88 29.13 8.50
N THR A 296 4.03 28.21 9.45
CA THR A 296 3.04 27.98 10.52
C THR A 296 3.73 27.36 11.72
N ILE A 297 3.03 27.36 12.85
CA ILE A 297 3.39 26.58 14.03
C ILE A 297 2.58 25.28 14.01
N VAL A 298 3.22 24.16 14.37
CA VAL A 298 2.61 22.84 14.49
C VAL A 298 3.03 22.16 15.78
N GLU A 299 2.21 21.24 16.26
CA GLU A 299 2.49 20.49 17.48
C GLU A 299 3.14 19.15 17.18
N THR A 300 4.20 18.80 17.92
CA THR A 300 4.87 17.50 17.83
C THR A 300 4.03 16.38 18.44
N LEU A 301 3.87 15.26 17.72
CA LEU A 301 3.12 14.10 18.19
C LEU A 301 4.04 12.94 18.60
N THR A 302 4.89 12.50 17.67
CA THR A 302 5.78 11.35 17.84
C THR A 302 6.90 11.37 16.79
N SER A 303 7.81 10.41 16.86
CA SER A 303 8.75 10.08 15.79
C SER A 303 8.04 9.90 14.45
N GLY A 304 8.61 10.46 13.40
CA GLY A 304 8.15 10.22 12.03
C GLY A 304 8.53 8.83 11.54
N TRP A 305 8.01 8.45 10.38
CA TRP A 305 8.17 7.11 9.83
C TRP A 305 9.65 6.74 9.56
N GLN A 306 10.41 7.64 8.95
CA GLN A 306 11.84 7.45 8.65
C GLN A 306 12.73 8.19 9.64
N ARG A 307 13.97 7.73 9.82
CA ARG A 307 14.99 8.41 10.63
C ARG A 307 15.15 9.86 10.18
N GLY A 308 15.24 10.76 11.16
CA GLY A 308 15.32 12.20 10.90
C GLY A 308 13.97 12.84 10.59
N GLU A 309 12.85 12.14 10.84
CA GLU A 309 11.50 12.67 10.70
C GLU A 309 10.78 12.74 12.04
N VAL A 310 9.89 13.73 12.15
CA VAL A 310 8.97 13.91 13.27
C VAL A 310 7.56 14.03 12.69
N LEU A 311 6.61 13.32 13.30
CA LEU A 311 5.20 13.45 12.99
C LEU A 311 4.60 14.57 13.83
N THR A 312 3.94 15.51 13.18
CA THR A 312 3.32 16.69 13.80
C THR A 312 1.88 16.83 13.33
N ARG A 313 1.10 17.69 13.98
CA ARG A 313 -0.26 18.04 13.55
C ARG A 313 -0.48 19.54 13.44
N GLY A 314 -1.38 19.91 12.54
CA GLY A 314 -1.93 21.26 12.43
C GLY A 314 -3.12 21.28 11.50
N LYS A 315 -4.11 22.17 11.75
CA LYS A 315 -5.35 22.30 10.95
C LYS A 315 -6.07 20.97 10.66
N GLY A 316 -6.03 20.02 11.61
CA GLY A 316 -6.67 18.71 11.48
C GLY A 316 -5.98 17.75 10.50
N VAL A 317 -4.72 17.99 10.14
CA VAL A 317 -3.91 17.08 9.30
C VAL A 317 -2.57 16.75 9.94
N SER A 318 -2.05 15.58 9.62
CA SER A 318 -0.69 15.15 9.92
C SER A 318 0.32 15.84 9.00
N ILE A 319 1.47 16.22 9.54
CA ILE A 319 2.56 16.85 8.79
C ILE A 319 3.88 16.18 9.17
N THR A 320 4.62 15.70 8.18
CA THR A 320 5.95 15.12 8.40
C THR A 320 7.02 16.21 8.34
N VAL A 321 7.63 16.52 9.47
CA VAL A 321 8.78 17.44 9.54
C VAL A 321 10.06 16.64 9.35
N VAL A 322 10.87 16.99 8.35
CA VAL A 322 12.10 16.27 8.00
C VAL A 322 13.35 17.01 8.46
N ARG A 323 14.49 16.30 8.52
CA ARG A 323 15.80 16.80 8.98
C ARG A 323 15.80 17.16 10.47
N MET A 324 15.11 16.36 11.26
CA MET A 324 15.05 16.47 12.72
C MET A 324 15.94 15.39 13.36
N PRO A 325 17.22 15.68 13.68
CA PRO A 325 18.12 14.69 14.25
C PRO A 325 17.69 14.24 15.65
N VAL A 326 17.02 15.12 16.39
CA VAL A 326 16.42 14.85 17.71
C VAL A 326 14.92 14.97 17.58
N ILE A 327 14.18 14.00 18.12
CA ILE A 327 12.72 14.02 18.17
C ILE A 327 12.30 14.87 19.38
N PRO A 328 11.62 16.01 19.18
CA PRO A 328 11.12 16.81 20.29
C PRO A 328 10.10 16.05 21.14
N ARG A 329 9.86 16.52 22.37
CA ARG A 329 8.81 15.95 23.24
C ARG A 329 7.44 16.13 22.57
N LYS A 330 6.52 15.20 22.83
CA LYS A 330 5.12 15.37 22.43
C LYS A 330 4.58 16.68 23.02
N GLY A 331 3.83 17.44 22.23
CA GLY A 331 3.30 18.75 22.61
C GLY A 331 4.23 19.94 22.28
N THR A 332 5.50 19.70 21.94
CA THR A 332 6.41 20.79 21.55
C THR A 332 5.93 21.47 20.28
N GLN A 333 5.82 22.80 20.34
CA GLN A 333 5.48 23.65 19.21
C GLN A 333 6.70 23.86 18.31
N LEU A 334 6.54 23.64 17.01
CA LEU A 334 7.59 23.82 16.01
C LEU A 334 7.17 24.85 14.97
N ALA A 335 8.00 25.87 14.76
CA ALA A 335 7.88 26.75 13.60
C ALA A 335 8.38 25.99 12.35
N ILE A 336 7.49 25.81 11.37
CA ILE A 336 7.78 25.03 10.17
C ILE A 336 7.43 25.78 8.88
N ARG A 337 8.11 25.43 7.79
CA ARG A 337 7.79 25.81 6.43
C ARG A 337 7.42 24.58 5.63
N ILE A 338 6.28 24.62 4.96
CA ILE A 338 5.79 23.54 4.11
C ILE A 338 6.63 23.50 2.84
N ILE A 339 7.24 22.35 2.56
CA ILE A 339 8.08 22.13 1.37
C ILE A 339 7.42 21.24 0.31
N ARG A 340 6.34 20.53 0.68
CA ARG A 340 5.55 19.69 -0.24
C ARG A 340 4.13 19.50 0.29
N ASN A 341 3.15 19.49 -0.61
CA ASN A 341 1.73 19.27 -0.30
C ASN A 341 1.00 18.47 -1.42
N LYS A 342 1.48 17.27 -1.76
CA LYS A 342 0.89 16.49 -2.87
C LYS A 342 -0.21 15.56 -2.36
N HIS A 343 -1.43 15.67 -2.87
CA HIS A 343 -2.59 14.83 -2.49
C HIS A 343 -2.84 14.82 -0.97
N ASN A 344 -2.81 16.00 -0.35
CA ASN A 344 -2.92 16.16 1.11
C ASN A 344 -1.82 15.46 1.92
N ILE A 345 -0.68 15.11 1.32
CA ILE A 345 0.51 14.65 2.06
C ILE A 345 1.46 15.81 2.26
N TYR A 346 1.70 16.17 3.52
CA TYR A 346 2.45 17.36 3.89
C TYR A 346 3.86 17.01 4.38
N ILE A 347 4.85 17.64 3.77
CA ILE A 347 6.25 17.57 4.22
C ILE A 347 6.72 18.99 4.54
N ALA A 348 7.38 19.16 5.67
CA ALA A 348 7.86 20.44 6.16
C ALA A 348 9.30 20.38 6.69
N ARG A 349 9.89 21.55 6.92
CA ARG A 349 11.16 21.74 7.64
C ARG A 349 11.02 22.87 8.64
N THR A 350 11.78 22.82 9.72
CA THR A 350 11.95 23.99 10.61
C THR A 350 12.67 25.13 9.86
N TYR A 351 12.48 26.37 10.30
CA TYR A 351 13.13 27.56 9.74
C TYR A 351 13.58 28.53 10.82
#